data_AF-A0A922MEQ6-F1
#
_entry.id   AF-A0A922MEQ6-F1
#
_cell.length_a   1.000
_cell.length_b   1.000
_cell.length_c   1.000
_cell.angle_alpha   90.00
_cell.angle_beta   90.00
_cell.angle_gamma   90.00
#
_symmetry.space_group_name_H-M   'P 1'
#
loop_
_entity.id
_entity.type
_entity.pdbx_description
1 polymer ?
#
loop_
_entity_poly.entity_id
_entity_poly.type
_entity_poly.pdbx_seq_one_letter_code
_entity_poly.pdbx_strand_id
1 'polypeptide(L)'
;MADILDILELEQPANEISRDSIIHGDKVKKKYVTAKAVKRPEGMHREVFALLYNDNKDLPPLLPTDTGKAYKQTKAKLGMRKVRKWVWAPFTNPARTDNAVFHHWKRASDEAKEYPFAQFNKQVSIPSYSESEYNQYLKSEDWSQAETDHLMDLCQRFDLRFIVIHDRWDRAAFRDRTVEDLKERYYGICATLSKIDEEQMLLAELKKIEARKRERERKTQDLQKLISRADSGNLPPISQVTNNNEGASTPSNNASSMARRHDRKLHKKKLTAQQRPVRAVETVTVEWSGIKFPEARGTGVWMRSQRMKLPPGVGQRKTKAIEQELRLMNIDVAPTPTEAICKHFNELRSDLALALDLKNALASCEFELQALRHQYEALNPGKVCMM
;
A
#
# COMPACT_ATOMS: atom_id res chain seq x y z
N MET A 1 -29.28 -69.07 -1.97
CA MET A 1 -29.91 -70.18 -2.73
C MET A 1 -29.87 -69.74 -4.17
N ALA A 2 -29.13 -70.43 -5.03
CA ALA A 2 -29.12 -70.10 -6.45
C ALA A 2 -30.49 -70.44 -7.04
N ASP A 3 -31.04 -69.53 -7.83
CA ASP A 3 -32.40 -69.60 -8.35
C ASP A 3 -32.53 -70.72 -9.39
N ILE A 4 -33.69 -71.36 -9.45
CA ILE A 4 -33.95 -72.57 -10.27
C ILE A 4 -33.77 -72.29 -11.77
N LEU A 5 -33.90 -71.03 -12.18
CA LEU A 5 -33.69 -70.59 -13.56
C LEU A 5 -32.21 -70.59 -13.99
N ASP A 6 -31.28 -70.45 -13.04
CA ASP A 6 -29.83 -70.47 -13.29
C ASP A 6 -29.30 -71.92 -13.45
N ILE A 7 -30.06 -72.92 -12.97
CA ILE A 7 -29.71 -74.35 -13.02
C ILE A 7 -30.14 -74.99 -14.34
N LEU A 8 -31.09 -74.39 -15.06
CA LEU A 8 -31.67 -74.94 -16.29
C LEU A 8 -31.24 -74.21 -17.57
N GLU A 9 -30.30 -73.26 -17.49
CA GLU A 9 -29.71 -72.50 -18.61
C GLU A 9 -30.72 -71.99 -19.66
N LEU A 10 -31.92 -71.60 -19.22
CA LEU A 10 -32.93 -71.02 -20.12
C LEU A 10 -32.73 -69.51 -20.23
N GLU A 11 -32.34 -69.06 -21.43
CA GLU A 11 -32.11 -67.66 -21.76
C GLU A 11 -33.43 -66.87 -21.73
N GLN A 12 -33.54 -65.89 -20.83
CA GLN A 12 -34.70 -65.00 -20.75
C GLN A 12 -34.55 -63.87 -21.79
N PRO A 13 -35.48 -63.71 -22.76
CA PRO A 13 -35.33 -62.68 -23.77
C PRO A 13 -35.79 -61.32 -23.26
N ALA A 14 -34.93 -60.34 -23.56
CA ALA A 14 -35.20 -58.93 -23.89
C ALA A 14 -35.93 -58.01 -22.88
N ASN A 15 -35.19 -56.95 -22.52
CA ASN A 15 -35.70 -55.60 -22.28
C ASN A 15 -36.88 -55.44 -21.33
N GLU A 16 -36.59 -55.38 -20.02
CA GLU A 16 -37.42 -54.62 -19.09
C GLU A 16 -36.78 -53.25 -18.81
N ILE A 17 -37.39 -52.22 -19.39
CA ILE A 17 -37.03 -50.82 -19.16
C ILE A 17 -37.54 -50.44 -17.76
N SER A 18 -36.63 -50.31 -16.80
CA SER A 18 -36.97 -49.79 -15.47
C SER A 18 -37.46 -48.34 -15.57
N ARG A 19 -38.53 -48.01 -14.81
CA ARG A 19 -39.12 -46.65 -14.70
C ARG A 19 -38.10 -45.56 -14.38
N ASP A 20 -36.94 -45.91 -13.81
CA ASP A 20 -35.86 -44.96 -13.51
C ASP A 20 -35.13 -44.42 -14.76
N SER A 21 -35.32 -45.02 -15.95
CA SER A 21 -34.67 -44.59 -17.19
C SER A 21 -35.40 -43.45 -17.94
N ILE A 22 -36.62 -43.09 -17.52
CA ILE A 22 -37.46 -42.12 -18.25
C ILE A 22 -37.31 -40.68 -17.69
N ILE A 23 -36.90 -40.52 -16.42
CA ILE A 23 -36.95 -39.20 -15.74
C ILE A 23 -35.59 -38.48 -15.75
N HIS A 24 -34.47 -39.19 -15.92
CA HIS A 24 -33.13 -38.60 -15.89
C HIS A 24 -32.41 -38.85 -17.22
N GLY A 25 -32.66 -37.98 -18.20
CA GLY A 25 -32.00 -38.00 -19.50
C GLY A 25 -30.47 -38.10 -19.41
N ASP A 26 -29.92 -38.92 -20.28
CA ASP A 26 -28.53 -39.35 -20.40
C ASP A 26 -27.48 -38.27 -20.13
N LYS A 27 -26.76 -38.40 -19.02
CA LYS A 27 -25.39 -37.89 -18.92
C LYS A 27 -24.44 -39.04 -19.21
N VAL A 28 -24.07 -39.19 -20.48
CA VAL A 28 -23.01 -40.08 -20.95
C VAL A 28 -21.70 -39.73 -20.23
N LYS A 29 -21.41 -40.43 -19.13
CA LYS A 29 -20.07 -40.48 -18.54
C LYS A 29 -19.23 -41.38 -19.44
N LYS A 30 -18.40 -40.79 -20.29
CA LYS A 30 -17.33 -41.51 -21.00
C LYS A 30 -16.45 -42.21 -19.96
N LYS A 31 -16.66 -43.51 -19.75
CA LYS A 31 -15.71 -44.37 -19.04
C LYS A 31 -14.44 -44.40 -19.91
N TYR A 32 -13.39 -43.76 -19.44
CA TYR A 32 -12.06 -44.00 -19.98
C TYR A 32 -11.75 -45.48 -19.76
N VAL A 33 -11.51 -46.19 -20.87
CA VAL A 33 -10.92 -47.52 -20.85
C VAL A 33 -9.57 -47.39 -20.17
N THR A 34 -9.49 -47.81 -18.92
CA THR A 34 -8.22 -48.00 -18.23
C THR A 34 -7.46 -49.07 -18.98
N ALA A 35 -6.40 -48.66 -19.69
CA ALA A 35 -5.41 -49.55 -20.27
C ALA A 35 -5.00 -50.59 -19.22
N LYS A 36 -4.98 -51.87 -19.62
CA LYS A 36 -4.63 -53.03 -18.80
C LYS A 36 -3.44 -52.71 -17.90
N ALA A 37 -3.65 -52.64 -16.59
CA ALA A 37 -2.57 -52.54 -15.63
C ALA A 37 -1.75 -53.84 -15.72
N VAL A 38 -0.55 -53.75 -16.29
CA VAL A 38 0.39 -54.88 -16.39
C VAL A 38 0.72 -55.30 -14.96
N LYS A 39 0.31 -56.52 -14.58
CA LYS A 39 0.65 -57.08 -13.27
C LYS A 39 2.16 -57.28 -13.17
N ARG A 40 2.73 -57.00 -11.99
CA ARG A 40 4.15 -57.24 -11.70
C ARG A 40 4.50 -58.70 -12.02
N PRO A 41 5.48 -58.97 -12.89
CA PRO A 41 5.94 -60.33 -13.14
C PRO A 41 6.46 -60.98 -11.85
N GLU A 42 6.15 -62.26 -11.65
CA GLU A 42 6.61 -63.00 -10.48
C GLU A 42 8.15 -63.13 -10.51
N GLY A 43 8.82 -62.80 -9.39
CA GLY A 43 10.29 -62.75 -9.29
C GLY A 43 10.92 -61.37 -9.51
N MET A 44 10.18 -60.35 -9.94
CA MET A 44 10.68 -58.97 -10.04
C MET A 44 10.51 -58.23 -8.70
N HIS A 45 11.61 -57.73 -8.13
CA HIS A 45 11.58 -56.92 -6.92
C HIS A 45 10.78 -55.63 -7.12
N ARG A 46 10.00 -55.25 -6.11
CA ARG A 46 8.99 -54.17 -6.18
C ARG A 46 9.61 -52.83 -6.59
N GLU A 47 10.80 -52.54 -6.10
CA GLU A 47 11.58 -51.34 -6.39
C GLU A 47 12.07 -51.31 -7.85
N VAL A 48 12.48 -52.45 -8.41
CA VAL A 48 12.90 -52.56 -9.80
C VAL A 48 11.70 -52.38 -10.74
N PHE A 49 10.56 -52.99 -10.40
CA PHE A 49 9.31 -52.79 -11.16
C PHE A 49 8.86 -51.32 -11.13
N ALA A 50 8.99 -50.66 -9.97
CA ALA A 50 8.64 -49.25 -9.82
C ALA A 50 9.55 -48.34 -10.66
N LEU A 51 10.86 -48.64 -10.73
CA LEU A 51 11.80 -47.88 -11.56
C LEU A 51 11.51 -48.04 -13.05
N LEU A 52 11.18 -49.25 -13.54
CA LEU A 52 10.90 -49.45 -14.98
C LEU A 52 9.60 -48.78 -15.45
N TYR A 53 8.57 -48.68 -14.59
CA TYR A 53 7.24 -48.22 -15.00
C TYR A 53 6.86 -46.80 -14.56
N ASN A 54 7.46 -46.24 -13.50
CA ASN A 54 7.17 -44.86 -13.07
C ASN A 54 8.08 -43.80 -13.72
N ASP A 55 9.27 -44.16 -14.19
CA ASP A 55 10.26 -43.15 -14.61
C ASP A 55 9.95 -42.52 -15.98
N ASN A 56 9.08 -43.14 -16.79
CA ASN A 56 8.65 -42.59 -18.07
C ASN A 56 7.60 -41.46 -17.97
N LYS A 57 7.19 -41.04 -16.76
CA LYS A 57 6.15 -39.99 -16.61
C LYS A 57 6.50 -38.80 -15.74
N ASP A 58 7.53 -38.84 -14.91
CA ASP A 58 7.79 -37.75 -13.96
C ASP A 58 9.28 -37.35 -13.94
N LEU A 59 9.70 -36.54 -14.92
CA LEU A 59 10.97 -35.80 -14.84
C LEU A 59 10.96 -34.83 -13.64
N PRO A 60 12.04 -34.74 -12.84
CA PRO A 60 12.12 -33.79 -11.74
C PRO A 60 11.97 -32.34 -12.21
N PRO A 61 11.17 -31.49 -11.55
CA PRO A 61 11.04 -30.09 -11.91
C PRO A 61 12.38 -29.35 -11.78
N LEU A 62 12.83 -28.71 -12.86
CA LEU A 62 14.08 -27.95 -12.93
C LEU A 62 14.06 -26.61 -12.16
N LEU A 63 12.90 -26.20 -11.62
CA LEU A 63 12.70 -24.88 -11.02
C LEU A 63 12.11 -24.99 -9.60
N PRO A 64 12.74 -24.35 -8.60
CA PRO A 64 12.14 -24.15 -7.28
C PRO A 64 10.96 -23.17 -7.37
N THR A 65 9.77 -23.58 -6.93
CA THR A 65 8.62 -22.67 -6.78
C THR A 65 8.64 -22.07 -5.37
N ASP A 66 8.93 -20.77 -5.27
CA ASP A 66 8.87 -20.00 -4.03
C ASP A 66 7.40 -19.70 -3.67
N THR A 67 6.74 -20.64 -3.01
CA THR A 67 5.48 -20.38 -2.32
C THR A 67 5.51 -20.96 -0.91
N GLY A 68 6.01 -20.15 0.02
CA GLY A 68 5.57 -20.15 1.42
C GLY A 68 6.07 -21.28 2.33
N LYS A 69 6.42 -20.89 3.55
CA LYS A 69 6.87 -21.74 4.67
C LYS A 69 5.93 -22.94 4.91
N ALA A 70 6.28 -24.10 4.35
CA ALA A 70 5.72 -25.38 4.77
C ALA A 70 6.86 -26.42 4.79
N TYR A 71 6.95 -27.19 5.87
CA TYR A 71 7.98 -28.22 6.11
C TYR A 71 7.92 -29.42 5.13
N LYS A 72 6.98 -29.41 4.19
CA LYS A 72 7.04 -30.21 2.96
C LYS A 72 6.78 -29.28 1.79
N GLN A 73 7.70 -29.26 0.83
CA GLN A 73 7.48 -28.67 -0.48
C GLN A 73 6.17 -29.23 -1.01
N THR A 74 5.14 -28.39 -1.07
CA THR A 74 3.87 -28.75 -1.69
C THR A 74 4.20 -28.99 -3.15
N LYS A 75 4.41 -30.25 -3.54
CA LYS A 75 4.64 -30.63 -4.93
C LYS A 75 3.54 -29.96 -5.73
N ALA A 76 3.88 -28.99 -6.56
CA ALA A 76 2.91 -28.35 -7.42
C ALA A 76 2.31 -29.48 -8.26
N LYS A 77 1.08 -29.87 -7.95
CA LYS A 77 0.32 -30.79 -8.79
C LYS A 77 -0.02 -30.00 -10.05
N LEU A 78 0.94 -29.88 -10.95
CA LEU A 78 0.71 -29.51 -12.32
C LEU A 78 0.00 -30.69 -12.98
N GLY A 79 -1.24 -30.96 -12.55
CA GLY A 79 -2.13 -31.84 -13.28
C GLY A 79 -2.17 -31.33 -14.72
N MET A 80 -2.32 -32.25 -15.68
CA MET A 80 -2.36 -32.00 -17.12
C MET A 80 -3.55 -31.14 -17.58
N ARG A 81 -3.91 -30.12 -16.82
CA ARG A 81 -4.86 -29.09 -17.22
C ARG A 81 -4.21 -28.34 -18.37
N LYS A 82 -4.83 -28.43 -19.54
CA LYS A 82 -4.41 -27.75 -20.76
C LYS A 82 -3.93 -26.35 -20.42
N VAL A 83 -2.67 -26.06 -20.73
CA VAL A 83 -2.05 -24.75 -20.46
C VAL A 83 -2.95 -23.67 -21.05
N ARG A 84 -3.27 -22.66 -20.26
CA ARG A 84 -4.11 -21.54 -20.72
C ARG A 84 -3.35 -20.85 -21.85
N LYS A 85 -3.97 -20.77 -23.03
CA LYS A 85 -3.37 -20.13 -24.20
C LYS A 85 -3.24 -18.63 -23.95
N TRP A 86 -2.05 -18.09 -24.14
CA TRP A 86 -1.77 -16.67 -24.16
C TRP A 86 -1.66 -16.21 -25.61
N VAL A 87 -2.19 -15.03 -25.90
CA VAL A 87 -2.13 -14.41 -27.22
C VAL A 87 -1.52 -13.03 -27.05
N TRP A 88 -0.60 -12.69 -27.94
CA TRP A 88 -0.08 -11.34 -28.08
C TRP A 88 -1.15 -10.49 -28.76
N ALA A 89 -1.82 -9.64 -27.99
CA ALA A 89 -2.96 -8.90 -28.46
C ALA A 89 -2.67 -7.40 -28.55
N PRO A 90 -3.07 -6.73 -29.65
CA PRO A 90 -3.03 -5.29 -29.72
C PRO A 90 -4.06 -4.69 -28.76
N PHE A 91 -3.72 -3.57 -28.13
CA PHE A 91 -4.60 -2.75 -27.33
C PHE A 91 -4.28 -1.27 -27.54
N THR A 92 -5.32 -0.45 -27.50
CA THR A 92 -5.20 1.01 -27.50
C THR A 92 -5.36 1.49 -26.08
N ASN A 93 -4.57 2.50 -25.68
CA ASN A 93 -4.74 3.15 -24.38
C ASN A 93 -5.62 4.40 -24.55
N PRO A 94 -6.88 4.40 -24.06
CA PRO A 94 -7.77 5.58 -24.13
C PRO A 94 -7.21 6.81 -23.43
N ALA A 95 -6.27 6.64 -22.49
CA ALA A 95 -5.61 7.73 -21.80
C ALA A 95 -4.64 8.53 -22.70
N ARG A 96 -4.37 8.08 -23.92
CA ARG A 96 -3.50 8.77 -24.88
C ARG A 96 -4.32 9.35 -26.02
N THR A 97 -3.90 10.52 -26.50
CA THR A 97 -4.51 11.22 -27.65
C THR A 97 -3.92 10.79 -28.99
N ASP A 98 -2.83 10.02 -29.01
CA ASP A 98 -2.07 9.67 -30.21
C ASP A 98 -2.50 8.35 -30.89
N ASN A 99 -3.59 7.72 -30.42
CA ASN A 99 -4.12 6.44 -30.93
C ASN A 99 -3.05 5.33 -31.06
N ALA A 100 -1.98 5.39 -30.27
CA ALA A 100 -0.90 4.42 -30.36
C ALA A 100 -1.39 3.01 -29.95
N VAL A 101 -1.08 2.03 -30.80
CA VAL A 101 -1.42 0.62 -30.58
C VAL A 101 -0.24 -0.08 -29.91
N PHE A 102 -0.45 -0.49 -28.66
CA PHE A 102 0.50 -1.28 -27.90
C PHE A 102 0.09 -2.74 -27.90
N HIS A 103 0.98 -3.62 -27.44
CA HIS A 103 0.68 -5.04 -27.36
C HIS A 103 0.96 -5.58 -25.97
N HIS A 104 0.10 -6.47 -25.48
CA HIS A 104 0.33 -7.20 -24.24
C HIS A 104 -0.11 -8.66 -24.36
N TRP A 105 0.46 -9.52 -23.52
CA TRP A 105 0.02 -10.90 -23.39
C TRP A 105 -1.30 -10.94 -22.64
N LYS A 106 -2.38 -11.37 -23.31
CA LYS A 106 -3.68 -11.65 -22.67
C LYS A 106 -4.04 -13.12 -22.80
N ARG A 107 -4.89 -13.63 -21.91
CA ARG A 107 -5.40 -15.00 -22.08
C ARG A 107 -6.37 -15.02 -23.26
N ALA A 108 -6.36 -16.09 -24.05
CA ALA A 108 -7.28 -16.24 -25.18
C ALA A 108 -8.77 -16.24 -24.76
N SER A 109 -9.07 -16.53 -23.49
CA SER A 109 -10.40 -16.46 -22.90
C SER A 109 -10.79 -15.09 -22.35
N ASP A 110 -9.83 -14.16 -22.23
CA ASP A 110 -10.13 -12.83 -21.69
C ASP A 110 -10.75 -11.98 -22.81
N GLU A 111 -11.99 -11.54 -22.58
CA GLU A 111 -12.71 -10.61 -23.45
C GLU A 111 -11.95 -9.28 -23.60
N ALA A 112 -12.18 -8.58 -24.70
CA ALA A 112 -11.62 -7.25 -24.95
C ALA A 112 -12.23 -6.23 -23.98
N LYS A 113 -11.64 -6.14 -22.78
CA LYS A 113 -11.94 -5.08 -21.82
C LYS A 113 -11.09 -3.85 -22.13
N GLU A 114 -11.65 -2.68 -21.84
CA GLU A 114 -10.91 -1.43 -21.83
C GLU A 114 -9.64 -1.58 -20.99
N TYR A 115 -8.55 -0.95 -21.44
CA TYR A 115 -7.25 -1.06 -20.81
C TYR A 115 -7.37 -0.72 -19.31
N PRO A 116 -7.19 -1.70 -18.38
CA PRO A 116 -7.55 -1.50 -16.98
C PRO A 116 -6.79 -0.39 -16.28
N PHE A 117 -5.64 0.03 -16.83
CA PHE A 117 -4.86 1.12 -16.26
C PHE A 117 -5.24 2.50 -16.78
N ALA A 118 -6.10 2.61 -17.81
CA ALA A 118 -6.58 3.89 -18.31
C ALA A 118 -7.36 4.67 -17.25
N GLN A 119 -8.11 3.96 -16.39
CA GLN A 119 -8.84 4.57 -15.26
C GLN A 119 -7.94 5.24 -14.21
N PHE A 120 -6.63 4.95 -14.21
CA PHE A 120 -5.67 5.55 -13.29
C PHE A 120 -4.97 6.77 -13.87
N ASN A 121 -5.28 7.17 -15.12
CA ASN A 121 -4.77 8.41 -15.69
C ASN A 121 -5.49 9.63 -15.09
N LYS A 122 -5.10 9.99 -13.86
CA LYS A 122 -5.58 11.20 -13.20
C LYS A 122 -4.75 12.38 -13.68
N GLN A 123 -5.37 13.27 -14.44
CA GLN A 123 -4.73 14.51 -14.89
C GLN A 123 -4.95 15.63 -13.86
N VAL A 124 -3.94 16.47 -13.71
CA VAL A 124 -4.04 17.67 -12.86
C VAL A 124 -4.82 18.73 -13.60
N SER A 125 -5.90 19.24 -13.01
CA SER A 125 -6.67 20.36 -13.57
C SER A 125 -5.97 21.67 -13.25
N ILE A 126 -5.41 22.31 -14.27
CA ILE A 126 -4.72 23.60 -14.13
C ILE A 126 -5.71 24.71 -14.51
N PRO A 127 -5.93 25.70 -13.62
CA PRO A 127 -6.81 26.82 -13.93
C PRO A 127 -6.31 27.58 -15.17
N SER A 128 -7.20 27.89 -16.10
CA SER A 128 -6.95 28.80 -17.22
C SER A 128 -7.50 30.18 -16.87
N TYR A 129 -6.82 31.25 -17.28
CA TYR A 129 -7.33 32.61 -17.18
C TYR A 129 -7.55 33.24 -18.56
N SER A 130 -8.46 34.20 -18.62
CA SER A 130 -8.69 35.08 -19.76
C SER A 130 -7.76 36.29 -19.70
N GLU A 131 -7.58 36.96 -20.85
CA GLU A 131 -6.80 38.19 -20.95
C GLU A 131 -7.39 39.33 -20.09
N SER A 132 -8.71 39.37 -19.92
CA SER A 132 -9.37 40.31 -19.01
C SER A 132 -9.02 40.06 -17.55
N GLU A 133 -9.04 38.81 -17.11
CA GLU A 133 -8.67 38.45 -15.73
C GLU A 133 -7.19 38.73 -15.46
N TYR A 134 -6.34 38.46 -16.45
CA TYR A 134 -4.92 38.78 -16.35
C TYR A 134 -4.70 40.27 -16.11
N ASN A 135 -5.33 41.10 -16.96
CA ASN A 135 -5.18 42.54 -16.90
C ASN A 135 -5.74 43.18 -15.63
N GLN A 136 -6.77 42.57 -15.03
CA GLN A 136 -7.46 43.12 -13.87
C GLN A 136 -6.87 42.64 -12.54
N TYR A 137 -6.44 41.38 -12.44
CA TYR A 137 -6.10 40.75 -11.15
C TYR A 137 -4.71 40.11 -11.10
N LEU A 138 -4.11 39.73 -12.24
CA LEU A 138 -2.88 38.93 -12.27
C LEU A 138 -1.62 39.71 -12.65
N LYS A 139 -1.75 41.00 -13.02
CA LYS A 139 -0.59 41.86 -13.31
C LYS A 139 0.36 41.95 -12.12
N SER A 140 1.64 41.84 -12.40
CA SER A 140 2.72 41.98 -11.43
C SER A 140 3.84 42.79 -12.08
N GLU A 141 4.48 43.66 -11.29
CA GLU A 141 5.64 44.45 -11.74
C GLU A 141 6.84 43.55 -12.09
N ASP A 142 6.90 42.38 -11.45
CA ASP A 142 7.94 41.39 -11.63
C ASP A 142 7.60 40.35 -12.72
N TRP A 143 6.39 40.28 -13.25
CA TRP A 143 6.06 39.23 -14.22
C TRP A 143 5.40 39.79 -15.45
N SER A 144 6.00 39.51 -16.60
CA SER A 144 5.35 39.79 -17.87
C SER A 144 4.23 38.78 -18.13
N GLN A 145 3.29 39.17 -18.99
CA GLN A 145 2.21 38.29 -19.42
C GLN A 145 2.76 37.07 -20.16
N ALA A 146 3.71 37.27 -21.07
CA ALA A 146 4.34 36.20 -21.83
C ALA A 146 5.06 35.17 -20.92
N GLU A 147 5.75 35.64 -19.87
CA GLU A 147 6.35 34.73 -18.86
C GLU A 147 5.29 33.93 -18.11
N THR A 148 4.19 34.58 -17.76
CA THR A 148 3.10 33.93 -17.01
C THR A 148 2.40 32.89 -17.89
N ASP A 149 2.12 33.23 -19.14
CA ASP A 149 1.51 32.32 -20.12
C ASP A 149 2.42 31.11 -20.37
N HIS A 150 3.73 31.35 -20.52
CA HIS A 150 4.72 30.29 -20.68
C HIS A 150 4.78 29.37 -19.45
N LEU A 151 4.75 29.94 -18.23
CA LEU A 151 4.69 29.15 -16.99
C LEU A 151 3.43 28.27 -16.97
N MET A 152 2.26 28.82 -17.31
CA MET A 152 1.01 28.05 -17.31
C MET A 152 1.00 26.94 -18.36
N ASP A 153 1.55 27.18 -19.56
CA ASP A 153 1.74 26.13 -20.59
C ASP A 153 2.65 24.99 -20.09
N LEU A 154 3.81 25.34 -19.51
CA LEU A 154 4.72 24.35 -18.95
C LEU A 154 4.08 23.57 -17.80
N CYS A 155 3.32 24.25 -16.95
CA CYS A 155 2.54 23.62 -15.89
C CYS A 155 1.57 22.57 -16.46
N GLN A 156 0.86 22.88 -17.55
CA GLN A 156 -0.10 21.99 -18.22
C GLN A 156 0.57 20.81 -18.91
N ARG A 157 1.71 21.04 -19.55
CA ARG A 157 2.44 19.99 -20.29
C ARG A 157 3.20 19.03 -19.39
N PHE A 158 3.61 19.47 -18.21
CA PHE A 158 4.46 18.70 -17.30
C PHE A 158 3.80 18.35 -15.96
N ASP A 159 2.47 18.44 -15.86
CA ASP A 159 1.68 18.04 -14.68
C ASP A 159 2.21 18.64 -13.36
N LEU A 160 2.55 19.93 -13.35
CA LEU A 160 3.12 20.65 -12.19
C LEU A 160 4.44 20.08 -11.63
N ARG A 161 5.20 19.33 -12.43
CA ARG A 161 6.54 18.88 -12.04
C ARG A 161 7.53 20.03 -12.13
N PHE A 162 7.55 20.90 -11.11
CA PHE A 162 8.35 22.14 -11.08
C PHE A 162 9.84 21.96 -11.38
N ILE A 163 10.44 20.82 -11.04
CA ILE A 163 11.84 20.52 -11.39
C ILE A 163 12.04 20.42 -12.90
N VAL A 164 11.09 19.79 -13.60
CA VAL A 164 11.09 19.67 -15.07
C VAL A 164 10.75 21.01 -15.71
N ILE A 165 9.81 21.75 -15.13
CA ILE A 165 9.41 23.08 -15.61
C ILE A 165 10.60 24.05 -15.55
N HIS A 166 11.36 24.05 -14.45
CA HIS A 166 12.56 24.87 -14.30
C HIS A 166 13.71 24.46 -15.23
N ASP A 167 13.86 23.17 -15.51
CA ASP A 167 14.81 22.65 -16.53
C ASP A 167 14.45 23.13 -17.95
N ARG A 168 13.14 23.15 -18.26
CA ARG A 168 12.61 23.55 -19.58
C ARG A 168 12.25 25.02 -19.68
N TRP A 169 12.64 25.81 -18.68
CA TRP A 169 12.42 27.25 -18.69
C TRP A 169 13.26 27.91 -19.78
N ASP A 170 12.66 28.79 -20.57
CA ASP A 170 13.35 29.50 -21.62
C ASP A 170 14.16 30.67 -21.03
N ARG A 171 15.40 30.35 -20.64
CA ARG A 171 16.38 31.29 -20.09
C ARG A 171 16.92 32.28 -21.14
N ALA A 172 16.65 32.05 -22.43
CA ALA A 172 17.08 32.95 -23.50
C ALA A 172 16.03 34.05 -23.75
N ALA A 173 14.74 33.70 -23.67
CA ALA A 173 13.64 34.63 -23.83
C ALA A 173 13.27 35.39 -22.53
N PHE A 174 13.47 34.76 -21.37
CA PHE A 174 13.01 35.28 -20.08
C PHE A 174 14.12 35.35 -19.04
N ARG A 175 13.88 36.09 -17.95
CA ARG A 175 14.83 36.14 -16.84
C ARG A 175 14.97 34.78 -16.16
N ASP A 176 16.14 34.53 -15.60
CA ASP A 176 16.37 33.33 -14.82
C ASP A 176 15.59 33.39 -13.51
N ARG A 177 14.95 32.27 -13.16
CA ARG A 177 13.99 32.15 -12.06
C ARG A 177 14.29 30.92 -11.26
N THR A 178 14.18 31.04 -9.94
CA THR A 178 14.29 29.87 -9.07
C THR A 178 13.03 29.01 -9.16
N VAL A 179 13.13 27.78 -8.69
CA VAL A 179 11.97 26.86 -8.60
C VAL A 179 10.90 27.46 -7.67
N GLU A 180 11.33 28.18 -6.64
CA GLU A 180 10.50 28.85 -5.65
C GLU A 180 9.72 30.01 -6.29
N ASP A 181 10.37 30.84 -7.11
CA ASP A 181 9.71 31.95 -7.81
C ASP A 181 8.60 31.44 -8.75
N LEU A 182 8.86 30.34 -9.47
CA LEU A 182 7.89 29.72 -10.37
C LEU A 182 6.68 29.17 -9.61
N LYS A 183 6.92 28.55 -8.44
CA LYS A 183 5.86 28.06 -7.56
C LYS A 183 5.04 29.20 -6.97
N GLU A 184 5.71 30.24 -6.46
CA GLU A 184 5.06 31.40 -5.87
C GLU A 184 4.13 32.07 -6.88
N ARG A 185 4.61 32.29 -8.10
CA ARG A 185 3.79 32.85 -9.18
C ARG A 185 2.59 31.96 -9.49
N TYR A 186 2.81 30.66 -9.68
CA TYR A 186 1.74 29.71 -10.00
C TYR A 186 0.65 29.66 -8.91
N TYR A 187 1.04 29.45 -7.65
CA TYR A 187 0.07 29.35 -6.56
C TYR A 187 -0.60 30.69 -6.25
N GLY A 188 0.09 31.82 -6.45
CA GLY A 188 -0.50 33.15 -6.37
C GLY A 188 -1.62 33.35 -7.40
N ILE A 189 -1.42 32.89 -8.63
CA ILE A 189 -2.44 32.91 -9.69
C ILE A 189 -3.60 31.97 -9.32
N CYS A 190 -3.32 30.75 -8.87
CA CYS A 190 -4.39 29.84 -8.44
C CYS A 190 -5.24 30.43 -7.31
N ALA A 191 -4.60 31.04 -6.30
CA ALA A 191 -5.30 31.64 -5.16
C ALA A 191 -6.15 32.86 -5.57
N THR A 192 -5.68 33.67 -6.51
CA THR A 192 -6.46 34.82 -7.02
C THR A 192 -7.63 34.36 -7.88
N LEU A 193 -7.44 33.40 -8.77
CA LEU A 193 -8.53 32.82 -9.57
C LEU A 193 -9.59 32.15 -8.71
N SER A 194 -9.19 31.40 -7.67
CA SER A 194 -10.15 30.80 -6.73
C SER A 194 -10.99 31.85 -6.00
N LYS A 195 -10.39 32.99 -5.61
CA LYS A 195 -11.14 34.09 -4.99
C LYS A 195 -12.15 34.73 -5.95
N ILE A 196 -11.78 34.88 -7.22
CA ILE A 196 -12.68 35.44 -8.25
C ILE A 196 -13.86 34.49 -8.47
N ASP A 197 -13.60 33.19 -8.59
CA ASP A 197 -14.65 32.18 -8.73
C ASP A 197 -15.60 32.16 -7.53
N GLU A 198 -15.05 32.25 -6.31
CA GLU A 198 -15.83 32.38 -5.07
C GLU A 198 -16.70 33.64 -5.06
N GLU A 199 -16.14 34.80 -5.45
CA GLU A 199 -16.89 36.06 -5.53
C GLU A 199 -18.04 35.98 -6.54
N GLN A 200 -17.80 35.41 -7.71
CA GLN A 200 -18.83 35.19 -8.74
C GLN A 200 -19.94 34.27 -8.23
N MET A 201 -19.59 33.21 -7.51
CA MET A 201 -20.57 32.32 -6.89
C MET A 201 -21.45 33.05 -5.87
N LEU A 202 -20.84 33.87 -5.00
CA LEU A 202 -21.54 34.65 -3.99
C LEU A 202 -22.47 35.69 -4.63
N LEU A 203 -22.03 36.39 -5.67
CA LEU A 203 -22.85 37.33 -6.43
C LEU A 203 -24.05 36.63 -7.09
N ALA A 204 -23.84 35.45 -7.66
CA ALA A 204 -24.91 34.66 -8.24
C ALA A 204 -25.94 34.23 -7.18
N GLU A 205 -25.51 33.82 -5.99
CA GLU A 205 -26.40 33.44 -4.90
C GLU A 205 -27.15 34.65 -4.31
N LEU A 206 -26.48 35.79 -4.17
CA LEU A 206 -27.10 37.06 -3.76
C LEU A 206 -28.22 37.45 -4.74
N LYS A 207 -27.96 37.36 -6.05
CA LYS A 207 -28.96 37.62 -7.09
C LYS A 207 -30.17 36.69 -6.98
N LYS A 208 -29.96 35.40 -6.67
CA LYS A 208 -31.07 34.45 -6.41
C LYS A 208 -31.86 34.83 -5.16
N ILE A 209 -31.20 35.22 -4.08
CA ILE A 209 -31.86 35.67 -2.84
C ILE A 209 -32.69 36.92 -3.12
N GLU A 210 -32.14 37.88 -3.86
CA GLU A 210 -32.83 39.11 -4.20
C GLU A 210 -34.04 38.86 -5.12
N ALA A 211 -33.93 37.95 -6.09
CA ALA A 211 -35.05 37.52 -6.93
C ALA A 211 -36.17 36.87 -6.10
N ARG A 212 -35.82 35.95 -5.19
CA ARG A 212 -36.78 35.33 -4.25
C ARG A 212 -37.40 36.36 -3.30
N LYS A 213 -36.65 37.38 -2.88
CA LYS A 213 -37.16 38.49 -2.05
C LYS A 213 -38.18 39.32 -2.84
N ARG A 214 -37.87 39.73 -4.06
CA ARG A 214 -38.80 40.46 -4.94
C ARG A 214 -40.07 39.65 -5.24
N GLU A 215 -39.94 38.35 -5.45
CA GLU A 215 -41.10 37.48 -5.65
C GLU A 215 -42.00 37.42 -4.41
N ARG A 216 -41.42 37.25 -3.21
CA ARG A 216 -42.18 37.31 -1.95
C ARG A 216 -42.87 38.64 -1.76
N GLU A 217 -42.18 39.74 -2.03
CA GLU A 217 -42.73 41.09 -1.90
C GLU A 217 -43.91 41.33 -2.85
N ARG A 218 -43.82 40.86 -4.11
CA ARG A 218 -44.95 40.87 -5.05
C ARG A 218 -46.14 40.06 -4.54
N LYS A 219 -45.90 38.85 -4.02
CA LYS A 219 -46.95 38.00 -3.44
C LYS A 219 -47.60 38.67 -2.23
N THR A 220 -46.83 39.31 -1.34
CA THR A 220 -47.39 40.02 -0.19
C THR A 220 -48.17 41.26 -0.59
N GLN A 221 -47.72 42.01 -1.60
CA GLN A 221 -48.46 43.16 -2.12
C GLN A 221 -49.77 42.73 -2.78
N ASP A 222 -49.77 41.63 -3.53
CA ASP A 222 -50.97 41.07 -4.15
C ASP A 222 -51.98 40.55 -3.10
N LEU A 223 -51.49 39.85 -2.07
CA LEU A 223 -52.30 39.44 -0.92
C LEU A 223 -52.90 40.64 -0.18
N GLN A 224 -52.12 41.71 0.06
CA GLN A 224 -52.63 42.94 0.69
C GLN A 224 -53.70 43.64 -0.17
N LYS A 225 -53.56 43.63 -1.50
CA LYS A 225 -54.59 44.12 -2.42
C LYS A 225 -55.87 43.27 -2.36
N LEU A 226 -55.74 41.94 -2.23
CA LEU A 226 -56.89 41.06 -2.05
C LEU A 226 -57.62 41.32 -0.72
N ILE A 227 -56.88 41.47 0.38
CA ILE A 227 -57.43 41.75 1.71
C ILE A 227 -58.14 43.10 1.73
N SER A 228 -57.49 44.17 1.25
CA SER A 228 -58.11 45.50 1.17
C SER A 228 -59.36 45.51 0.29
N ARG A 229 -59.38 44.73 -0.81
CA ARG A 229 -60.57 44.57 -1.66
C ARG A 229 -61.69 43.78 -0.97
N ALA A 230 -61.35 42.81 -0.13
CA ALA A 230 -62.31 42.06 0.69
C ALA A 230 -62.89 42.95 1.81
N ASP A 231 -62.07 43.76 2.49
CA ASP A 231 -62.52 44.71 3.51
C ASP A 231 -63.37 45.85 2.93
N SER A 232 -63.19 46.18 1.63
CA SER A 232 -64.03 47.15 0.91
C SER A 232 -65.38 46.58 0.43
N GLY A 233 -65.56 45.27 0.54
CA GLY A 233 -66.74 44.53 0.11
C GLY A 233 -67.66 44.24 1.29
N ASN A 234 -68.77 44.99 1.35
CA ASN A 234 -69.92 44.79 2.23
C ASN A 234 -70.29 43.28 2.35
N LEU A 235 -70.23 42.71 3.55
CA LEU A 235 -70.67 41.33 3.85
C LEU A 235 -71.68 41.31 5.03
N PRO A 236 -72.81 40.59 4.92
CA PRO A 236 -73.78 40.38 5.99
C PRO A 236 -73.31 39.27 6.97
N PRO A 237 -73.95 39.10 8.15
CA PRO A 237 -73.38 38.29 9.23
C PRO A 237 -73.94 36.85 9.30
N ILE A 238 -73.27 36.03 10.14
CA ILE A 238 -73.67 34.73 10.76
C ILE A 238 -73.25 33.48 9.93
N SER A 239 -72.65 32.40 10.45
CA SER A 239 -72.91 31.63 11.69
C SER A 239 -71.71 30.87 12.29
N GLN A 240 -71.83 30.66 13.60
CA GLN A 240 -71.07 29.78 14.49
C GLN A 240 -71.12 28.29 14.07
N VAL A 241 -70.02 27.58 14.31
CA VAL A 241 -70.01 26.13 14.61
C VAL A 241 -69.08 25.86 15.80
N THR A 242 -69.56 25.04 16.70
CA THR A 242 -69.13 24.72 18.07
C THR A 242 -68.22 23.49 18.19
N ASN A 243 -67.35 23.47 19.23
CA ASN A 243 -66.91 22.33 20.08
C ASN A 243 -66.09 21.17 19.42
N ASN A 244 -65.14 20.46 20.05
CA ASN A 244 -64.66 20.30 21.44
C ASN A 244 -63.27 19.61 21.48
N ASN A 245 -62.43 20.06 22.44
CA ASN A 245 -61.61 19.36 23.46
C ASN A 245 -60.66 18.14 23.23
N GLU A 246 -59.64 18.10 24.12
CA GLU A 246 -58.69 17.02 24.54
C GLU A 246 -57.34 16.99 23.80
N GLY A 247 -56.16 16.84 24.41
CA GLY A 247 -55.70 16.49 25.76
C GLY A 247 -54.17 16.28 25.69
N ALA A 248 -53.44 16.56 26.77
CA ALA A 248 -51.97 16.48 26.84
C ALA A 248 -51.41 15.05 26.74
N SER A 249 -50.21 14.88 26.17
CA SER A 249 -49.18 13.94 26.71
C SER A 249 -47.85 13.99 25.95
N THR A 250 -46.79 14.07 26.77
CA THR A 250 -45.37 13.87 26.49
C THR A 250 -45.06 12.45 26.00
N PRO A 251 -43.85 12.21 25.43
CA PRO A 251 -43.12 11.00 25.79
C PRO A 251 -41.73 11.30 26.35
N SER A 252 -41.51 10.78 27.55
CA SER A 252 -40.22 10.47 28.14
C SER A 252 -39.55 9.34 27.36
N ASN A 253 -38.21 9.38 27.24
CA ASN A 253 -37.44 8.15 27.04
C ASN A 253 -36.20 8.14 27.93
N ASN A 254 -36.21 7.18 28.85
CA ASN A 254 -35.12 6.80 29.74
C ASN A 254 -33.95 6.20 28.96
N ALA A 255 -32.73 6.57 29.32
CA ALA A 255 -31.57 5.70 29.22
C ALA A 255 -30.67 5.91 30.45
N SER A 256 -30.95 5.11 31.47
CA SER A 256 -30.03 4.80 32.56
C SER A 256 -29.13 3.65 32.12
N SER A 257 -27.82 3.78 32.28
CA SER A 257 -27.01 2.70 32.88
C SER A 257 -25.57 3.16 33.13
N MET A 258 -25.19 2.98 34.39
CA MET A 258 -23.91 3.28 35.01
C MET A 258 -22.67 2.75 34.28
N ALA A 259 -21.64 3.60 34.28
CA ALA A 259 -20.25 3.20 34.16
C ALA A 259 -19.86 2.28 35.34
N ARG A 260 -19.50 1.03 35.06
CA ARG A 260 -18.80 0.16 36.00
C ARG A 260 -17.31 0.15 35.67
N ARG A 261 -16.54 0.79 36.55
CA ARG A 261 -15.07 0.74 36.64
C ARG A 261 -14.64 -0.70 36.95
N HIS A 262 -13.72 -1.24 36.16
CA HIS A 262 -13.08 -2.52 36.45
C HIS A 262 -11.70 -2.27 37.06
N ASP A 263 -11.60 -2.56 38.34
CA ASP A 263 -10.38 -2.62 39.12
C ASP A 263 -9.52 -3.81 38.65
N ARG A 264 -8.20 -3.62 38.49
CA ARG A 264 -7.25 -4.71 38.17
C ARG A 264 -6.03 -4.59 39.07
N LYS A 265 -6.01 -5.49 40.05
CA LYS A 265 -4.98 -5.74 41.07
C LYS A 265 -3.57 -5.86 40.50
N LEU A 266 -2.66 -5.08 41.08
CA LEU A 266 -1.20 -5.18 41.02
C LEU A 266 -0.73 -6.49 41.65
N HIS A 267 0.09 -7.26 40.93
CA HIS A 267 0.81 -8.41 41.46
C HIS A 267 2.28 -8.02 41.71
N LYS A 268 2.63 -7.89 42.99
CA LYS A 268 3.97 -7.63 43.51
C LYS A 268 4.80 -8.92 43.42
N LYS A 269 5.84 -8.96 42.58
CA LYS A 269 6.86 -10.03 42.61
C LYS A 269 8.11 -9.55 43.35
N LYS A 270 8.52 -10.42 44.27
CA LYS A 270 9.55 -10.30 45.30
C LYS A 270 10.95 -10.29 44.67
N LEU A 271 11.77 -9.30 45.05
CA LEU A 271 13.21 -9.27 44.81
C LEU A 271 13.89 -10.30 45.72
N THR A 272 14.67 -11.20 45.13
CA THR A 272 15.66 -12.01 45.84
C THR A 272 17.04 -11.54 45.42
N ALA A 273 17.77 -10.94 46.35
CA ALA A 273 19.17 -10.58 46.19
C ALA A 273 20.03 -11.84 46.26
N GLN A 274 20.78 -12.13 45.20
CA GLN A 274 21.80 -13.18 45.18
C GLN A 274 23.15 -12.52 44.94
N GLN A 275 24.10 -12.85 45.83
CA GLN A 275 25.44 -12.28 45.96
C GLN A 275 26.31 -12.52 44.72
N ARG A 276 27.19 -11.55 44.42
CA ARG A 276 28.25 -11.67 43.40
C ARG A 276 29.36 -12.63 43.87
N PRO A 277 29.87 -13.52 43.01
CA PRO A 277 31.23 -14.01 43.13
C PRO A 277 32.20 -13.08 42.37
N VAL A 278 33.37 -12.87 42.97
CA VAL A 278 34.50 -12.12 42.41
C VAL A 278 35.05 -12.90 41.20
N ARG A 279 35.15 -12.25 40.03
CA ARG A 279 35.77 -12.84 38.83
C ARG A 279 37.23 -12.44 38.74
N ALA A 280 38.08 -13.46 38.54
CA ALA A 280 39.47 -13.32 38.16
C ALA A 280 39.59 -12.58 36.81
N VAL A 281 40.69 -11.85 36.65
CA VAL A 281 41.03 -11.12 35.42
C VAL A 281 41.30 -12.14 34.31
N GLU A 282 40.32 -12.34 33.44
CA GLU A 282 40.51 -12.99 32.15
C GLU A 282 41.00 -11.95 31.15
N THR A 283 42.15 -12.23 30.54
CA THR A 283 42.67 -11.49 29.39
C THR A 283 41.61 -11.38 28.30
N VAL A 284 41.18 -10.15 28.00
CA VAL A 284 40.21 -9.86 26.94
C VAL A 284 40.85 -10.15 25.58
N THR A 285 40.60 -11.32 25.01
CA THR A 285 40.83 -11.57 23.59
C THR A 285 39.73 -10.86 22.80
N VAL A 286 40.02 -9.66 22.31
CA VAL A 286 39.13 -8.94 21.38
C VAL A 286 39.14 -9.70 20.05
N GLU A 287 38.14 -10.55 19.81
CA GLU A 287 37.85 -11.00 18.45
C GLU A 287 37.35 -9.79 17.66
N TRP A 288 38.14 -9.34 16.69
CA TRP A 288 37.78 -8.23 15.82
C TRP A 288 36.58 -8.63 14.96
N SER A 289 35.44 -7.95 15.16
CA SER A 289 34.19 -8.18 14.43
C SER A 289 34.29 -7.67 12.99
N GLY A 290 35.01 -8.38 12.11
CA GLY A 290 34.95 -8.10 10.67
C GLY A 290 33.54 -8.41 10.13
N ILE A 291 32.74 -7.40 9.77
CA ILE A 291 31.41 -7.64 9.20
C ILE A 291 31.58 -8.30 7.83
N LYS A 292 31.28 -9.60 7.74
CA LYS A 292 31.30 -10.34 6.49
C LYS A 292 30.00 -10.15 5.72
N PHE A 293 30.01 -9.24 4.75
CA PHE A 293 28.85 -8.99 3.90
C PHE A 293 28.58 -10.17 2.95
N PRO A 294 27.31 -10.51 2.64
CA PRO A 294 27.01 -11.59 1.72
C PRO A 294 27.44 -11.24 0.30
N GLU A 295 28.31 -12.06 -0.29
CA GLU A 295 28.62 -12.00 -1.72
C GLU A 295 27.57 -12.77 -2.53
N ALA A 296 27.31 -12.33 -3.76
CA ALA A 296 26.38 -13.02 -4.66
C ALA A 296 26.97 -14.39 -5.06
N ARG A 297 26.58 -15.45 -4.36
CA ARG A 297 27.05 -16.83 -4.60
C ARG A 297 25.98 -17.74 -5.20
N GLY A 298 25.14 -17.20 -6.09
CA GLY A 298 24.11 -17.98 -6.79
C GLY A 298 23.91 -17.49 -8.21
N THR A 299 23.61 -18.39 -9.13
CA THR A 299 23.23 -18.08 -10.51
C THR A 299 21.87 -17.39 -10.54
N GLY A 300 21.77 -16.20 -11.15
CA GLY A 300 20.54 -15.42 -11.23
C GLY A 300 20.78 -13.91 -11.20
N VAL A 301 19.69 -13.13 -11.26
CA VAL A 301 19.72 -11.66 -11.16
C VAL A 301 19.69 -11.25 -9.68
N TRP A 302 20.67 -10.45 -9.24
CA TRP A 302 20.78 -9.95 -7.86
C TRP A 302 20.63 -8.43 -7.83
N MET A 303 19.83 -7.91 -6.89
CA MET A 303 19.71 -6.47 -6.68
C MET A 303 20.91 -5.92 -5.90
N ARG A 304 21.49 -4.80 -6.33
CA ARG A 304 22.62 -4.16 -5.65
C ARG A 304 22.28 -3.72 -4.22
N SER A 305 21.03 -3.30 -3.99
CA SER A 305 20.49 -2.96 -2.66
C SER A 305 20.54 -4.13 -1.67
N GLN A 306 20.52 -5.37 -2.15
CA GLN A 306 20.61 -6.56 -1.30
C GLN A 306 21.99 -6.73 -0.67
N ARG A 307 23.03 -6.16 -1.29
CA ARG A 307 24.42 -6.15 -0.76
C ARG A 307 24.63 -5.16 0.38
N MET A 308 23.73 -4.19 0.53
CA MET A 308 23.80 -3.17 1.59
C MET A 308 23.07 -3.60 2.87
N LYS A 309 22.46 -4.79 2.89
CA LYS A 309 21.81 -5.32 4.08
C LYS A 309 22.87 -5.90 5.02
N LEU A 310 22.89 -5.41 6.26
CA LEU A 310 23.76 -5.95 7.30
C LEU A 310 23.41 -7.43 7.56
N PRO A 311 24.41 -8.32 7.69
CA PRO A 311 24.18 -9.72 8.03
C PRO A 311 23.45 -9.87 9.37
N PRO A 312 22.63 -10.93 9.55
CA PRO A 312 21.99 -11.23 10.84
C PRO A 312 22.97 -11.37 12.00
N GLY A 313 24.24 -11.72 11.72
CA GLY A 313 25.31 -11.87 12.73
C GLY A 313 25.75 -10.57 13.40
N VAL A 314 25.48 -9.39 12.82
CA VAL A 314 25.88 -8.08 13.40
C VAL A 314 25.02 -7.73 14.63
N GLY A 315 23.85 -8.35 14.78
CA GLY A 315 22.97 -8.13 15.92
C GLY A 315 22.25 -6.77 15.88
N GLN A 316 21.05 -6.72 16.44
CA GLN A 316 20.18 -5.53 16.38
C GLN A 316 20.77 -4.32 17.13
N ARG A 317 21.50 -4.56 18.22
CA ARG A 317 22.08 -3.49 19.04
C ARG A 317 23.20 -2.75 18.31
N LYS A 318 24.15 -3.49 17.70
CA LYS A 318 25.24 -2.88 16.92
C LYS A 318 24.69 -2.23 15.65
N THR A 319 23.70 -2.83 15.00
CA THR A 319 23.01 -2.24 13.83
C THR A 319 22.45 -0.85 14.13
N LYS A 320 21.70 -0.70 15.23
CA LYS A 320 21.16 0.60 15.64
C LYS A 320 22.23 1.61 16.03
N ALA A 321 23.32 1.17 16.66
CA ALA A 321 24.45 2.03 16.99
C ALA A 321 25.15 2.57 15.72
N ILE A 322 25.35 1.71 14.73
CA ILE A 322 25.90 2.11 13.41
C ILE A 322 24.96 3.12 12.72
N GLU A 323 23.64 2.88 12.72
CA GLU A 323 22.67 3.83 12.16
C GLU A 323 22.67 5.18 12.87
N GLN A 324 22.85 5.19 14.21
CA GLN A 324 22.95 6.42 14.99
C GLN A 324 24.20 7.21 14.62
N GLU A 325 25.36 6.55 14.50
CA GLU A 325 26.61 7.21 14.12
C GLU A 325 26.56 7.77 12.69
N LEU A 326 25.93 7.03 11.76
CA LEU A 326 25.67 7.53 10.40
C LEU A 326 24.81 8.81 10.39
N ARG A 327 23.78 8.88 11.25
CA ARG A 327 22.96 10.10 11.40
C ARG A 327 23.75 11.27 11.98
N LEU A 328 24.65 11.02 12.94
CA LEU A 328 25.52 12.06 13.50
C LEU A 328 26.47 12.64 12.44
N MET A 329 26.98 11.79 11.54
CA MET A 329 27.81 12.21 10.41
C MET A 329 26.99 12.81 9.24
N ASN A 330 25.67 12.98 9.40
CA ASN A 330 24.75 13.48 8.37
C ASN A 330 24.76 12.66 7.07
N ILE A 331 25.01 11.35 7.19
CA ILE A 331 24.98 10.40 6.07
C ILE A 331 23.62 9.70 6.06
N ASP A 332 22.96 9.66 4.90
CA ASP A 332 21.69 8.95 4.73
C ASP A 332 21.85 7.46 5.07
N VAL A 333 20.91 6.93 5.84
CA VAL A 333 20.88 5.53 6.30
C VAL A 333 20.54 4.58 5.13
N ALA A 334 19.88 5.09 4.09
CA ALA A 334 19.49 4.34 2.90
C ALA A 334 19.89 5.04 1.59
N PRO A 335 21.20 5.17 1.31
CA PRO A 335 21.67 5.88 0.13
C PRO A 335 21.35 5.11 -1.16
N THR A 336 21.39 5.81 -2.30
CA THR A 336 21.08 5.23 -3.60
C THR A 336 22.00 4.03 -3.91
N PRO A 337 21.45 2.83 -4.23
CA PRO A 337 22.25 1.59 -4.37
C PRO A 337 23.08 1.51 -5.65
N THR A 338 24.05 2.42 -5.84
CA THR A 338 25.06 2.34 -6.90
C THR A 338 26.22 1.45 -6.47
N GLU A 339 27.02 0.94 -7.43
CA GLU A 339 28.11 0.02 -7.14
C GLU A 339 29.19 0.61 -6.21
N ALA A 340 29.62 1.85 -6.49
CA ALA A 340 30.60 2.56 -5.68
C ALA A 340 30.07 2.85 -4.28
N ILE A 341 28.81 3.30 -4.17
CA ILE A 341 28.16 3.59 -2.88
C ILE A 341 28.04 2.30 -2.06
N CYS A 342 27.59 1.18 -2.64
CA CYS A 342 27.50 -0.09 -1.92
C CYS A 342 28.85 -0.52 -1.32
N LYS A 343 29.95 -0.33 -2.06
CA LYS A 343 31.31 -0.69 -1.60
C LYS A 343 31.74 0.21 -0.43
N HIS A 344 31.79 1.53 -0.66
CA HIS A 344 32.26 2.49 0.34
C HIS A 344 31.38 2.51 1.59
N PHE A 345 30.08 2.34 1.43
CA PHE A 345 29.14 2.36 2.55
C PHE A 345 29.25 1.10 3.43
N ASN A 346 29.51 -0.06 2.83
CA ASN A 346 29.75 -1.29 3.60
C ASN A 346 31.12 -1.25 4.30
N GLU A 347 32.14 -0.69 3.66
CA GLU A 347 33.46 -0.44 4.26
C GLU A 347 33.33 0.49 5.48
N LEU A 348 32.70 1.65 5.32
CA LEU A 348 32.40 2.59 6.41
C LEU A 348 31.65 1.91 7.56
N ARG A 349 30.65 1.06 7.27
CA ARG A 349 29.90 0.34 8.31
C ARG A 349 30.75 -0.70 9.04
N SER A 350 31.70 -1.32 8.36
CA SER A 350 32.68 -2.23 8.99
C SER A 350 33.61 -1.45 9.92
N ASP A 351 34.12 -0.31 9.47
CA ASP A 351 34.99 0.56 10.27
C ASP A 351 34.26 1.12 11.50
N LEU A 352 33.01 1.54 11.33
CA LEU A 352 32.15 1.97 12.43
C LEU A 352 31.89 0.86 13.45
N ALA A 353 31.68 -0.39 12.99
CA ALA A 353 31.50 -1.51 13.89
C ALA A 353 32.76 -1.79 14.72
N LEU A 354 33.94 -1.70 14.10
CA LEU A 354 35.22 -1.81 14.79
C LEU A 354 35.41 -0.66 15.80
N ALA A 355 35.11 0.58 15.40
CA ALA A 355 35.21 1.74 16.28
C ALA A 355 34.30 1.61 17.51
N LEU A 356 33.09 1.07 17.36
CA LEU A 356 32.18 0.78 18.48
C LEU A 356 32.73 -0.29 19.41
N ASP A 357 33.36 -1.34 18.88
CA ASP A 357 33.98 -2.39 19.69
C ASP A 357 35.19 -1.85 20.47
N LEU A 358 36.04 -1.04 19.82
CA LEU A 358 37.17 -0.36 20.48
C LEU A 358 36.70 0.63 21.55
N LYS A 359 35.63 1.39 21.30
CA LYS A 359 35.05 2.30 22.29
C LYS A 359 34.54 1.55 23.52
N ASN A 360 33.92 0.39 23.34
CA ASN A 360 33.48 -0.46 24.45
C ASN A 360 34.66 -1.07 25.24
N ALA A 361 35.72 -1.48 24.54
CA ALA A 361 36.94 -1.96 25.18
C ALA A 361 37.62 -0.85 26.00
N LEU A 362 37.75 0.36 25.44
CA LEU A 362 38.30 1.52 26.12
C LEU A 362 37.50 1.86 27.38
N ALA A 363 36.16 1.92 27.28
CA ALA A 363 35.30 2.18 28.43
C ALA A 363 35.46 1.12 29.55
N SER A 364 35.76 -0.13 29.18
CA SER A 364 36.02 -1.19 30.15
C SER A 364 37.38 -0.99 30.83
N CYS A 365 38.43 -0.66 30.07
CA CYS A 365 39.74 -0.32 30.64
C CYS A 365 39.69 0.93 31.53
N GLU A 366 38.96 1.98 31.13
CA GLU A 366 38.76 3.18 31.94
C GLU A 366 38.05 2.86 33.25
N PHE A 367 37.01 2.02 33.21
CA PHE A 367 36.32 1.56 34.41
C PHE A 367 37.23 0.77 35.35
N GLU A 368 38.06 -0.13 34.80
CA GLU A 368 39.05 -0.87 35.60
C GLU A 368 40.08 0.07 36.22
N LEU A 369 40.63 1.01 35.46
CA LEU A 369 41.56 2.03 35.98
C LEU A 369 40.93 2.86 37.10
N GLN A 370 39.68 3.29 36.93
CA GLN A 370 38.97 4.04 37.95
C GLN A 370 38.70 3.21 39.21
N ALA A 371 38.35 1.92 39.04
CA ALA A 371 38.19 0.99 40.15
C ALA A 371 39.51 0.78 40.91
N LEU A 372 40.63 0.60 40.20
CA LEU A 372 41.96 0.49 40.81
C LEU A 372 42.36 1.79 41.52
N ARG A 373 42.07 2.96 40.95
CA ARG A 373 42.31 4.26 41.60
C ARG A 373 41.59 4.35 42.95
N HIS A 374 40.30 3.99 42.98
CA HIS A 374 39.53 3.99 44.22
C HIS A 374 40.05 2.97 45.24
N GLN A 375 40.48 1.78 44.81
CA GLN A 375 41.10 0.79 45.70
C GLN A 375 42.44 1.30 46.28
N TYR A 376 43.26 1.95 45.45
CA TYR A 376 44.53 2.52 45.88
C TYR A 376 44.33 3.66 46.90
N GLU A 377 43.37 4.54 46.65
CA GLU A 377 43.00 5.64 47.55
C GLU A 377 42.46 5.13 48.89
N ALA A 378 41.68 4.05 48.89
CA ALA A 378 41.19 3.40 50.11
C ALA A 378 42.32 2.76 50.95
N LEU A 379 43.36 2.24 50.29
CA LEU A 379 44.52 1.64 50.95
C LEU A 379 45.55 2.68 51.44
N ASN A 380 45.62 3.85 50.79
CA ASN A 380 46.56 4.94 51.10
C ASN A 380 45.84 6.30 51.17
N PRO A 381 45.03 6.56 52.21
CA PRO A 381 44.31 7.83 52.33
C PRO A 381 45.29 9.02 52.41
N GLY A 382 45.19 9.94 51.45
CA GLY A 382 45.98 11.18 51.39
C GLY A 382 47.14 11.19 50.36
N LYS A 383 47.39 10.08 49.64
CA LYS A 383 48.32 10.09 48.49
C LYS A 383 47.53 9.99 47.18
N VAL A 384 47.50 11.08 46.41
CA VAL A 384 46.88 11.07 45.08
C VAL A 384 47.72 10.20 44.15
N CYS A 385 47.10 9.20 43.53
CA CYS A 385 47.73 8.39 42.49
C CYS A 385 47.94 9.28 41.25
N MET A 386 49.15 9.82 41.07
CA MET A 386 49.57 10.44 39.81
C MET A 386 50.10 9.36 38.88
N MET A 387 49.27 8.95 37.92
CA MET A 387 49.70 8.39 36.64
C MET A 387 49.26 9.34 35.55
#